data_AF-A0A352MAI6-F1
#
_entry.id   AF-A0A352MAI6-F1
#
_cell.length_a   1.000
_cell.length_b   1.000
_cell.length_c   1.000
_cell.angle_alpha   90.00
_cell.angle_beta   90.00
_cell.angle_gamma   90.00
#
_symmetry.space_group_name_H-M   'P 1'
#
loop_
_entity.id
_entity.type
_entity.pdbx_description
1 polymer ?
#
loop_
_entity_poly.entity_id
_entity_poly.type
_entity_poly.pdbx_seq_one_letter_code
_entity_poly.pdbx_strand_id
1 'polypeptide(L)'
;AFIGLDSTAEELHFLDRLLCEGELGKGQLLGLDKMLNQKEVSSRKKVVYLHHHPFDFKFGMQLRDTEELRKIIENRIDMLLFGHYHVDPTSAGKIFHGKWGIKRCYNGGTSTHKNGNPGHQRVIDLSDTDPRMDYDGNF
;
A
#
# COMPACT_ATOMS: atom_id res chain seq x y z
N ALA A 1 -5.65 12.41 6.97
CA ALA A 1 -4.20 12.48 6.86
C ALA A 1 -3.78 11.50 5.79
N PHE A 2 -3.05 11.98 4.78
CA PHE A 2 -2.46 11.15 3.75
C PHE A 2 -0.97 11.00 4.10
N ILE A 3 -0.51 9.76 4.20
CA ILE A 3 0.84 9.43 4.64
C ILE A 3 1.48 8.57 3.54
N GLY A 4 2.39 9.17 2.80
CA GLY A 4 3.15 8.49 1.76
C GLY A 4 4.38 7.84 2.34
N LEU A 5 4.57 6.57 2.04
CA LEU A 5 5.76 5.83 2.39
C LEU A 5 6.58 5.53 1.14
N ASP A 6 7.85 5.87 1.18
CA ASP A 6 8.82 5.52 0.17
C ASP A 6 9.31 4.09 0.43
N SER A 7 8.63 3.13 -0.19
CA SER A 7 9.03 1.72 -0.14
C SER A 7 10.21 1.37 -1.05
N THR A 8 10.87 2.36 -1.66
CA THR A 8 12.13 2.22 -2.41
C THR A 8 13.33 2.80 -1.65
N ALA A 9 13.11 3.32 -0.44
CA ALA A 9 14.07 4.16 0.28
C ALA A 9 15.41 3.48 0.60
N GLU A 10 15.40 2.18 0.92
CA GLU A 10 16.60 1.42 1.30
C GLU A 10 17.15 0.53 0.18
N GLU A 11 16.66 0.65 -1.07
CA GLU A 11 17.17 -0.09 -2.26
C GLU A 11 18.55 0.40 -2.75
N LEU A 12 19.46 0.73 -1.84
CA LEU A 12 20.72 1.42 -2.15
C LEU A 12 21.92 0.48 -2.34
N HIS A 13 21.77 -0.84 -2.20
CA HIS A 13 22.85 -1.80 -2.44
C HIS A 13 22.80 -2.40 -3.86
N PHE A 14 23.98 -2.57 -4.46
CA PHE A 14 24.15 -2.92 -5.88
C PHE A 14 23.46 -4.25 -6.29
N LEU A 15 23.30 -5.20 -5.37
CA LEU A 15 22.58 -6.45 -5.61
C LEU A 15 21.06 -6.27 -5.56
N ASP A 16 20.55 -5.33 -4.75
CA ASP A 16 19.12 -5.03 -4.63
C ASP A 16 18.59 -4.40 -5.93
N ARG A 17 19.44 -3.71 -6.71
CA ARG A 17 19.11 -3.19 -8.05
C ARG A 17 18.80 -4.25 -9.12
N LEU A 18 19.18 -5.51 -8.89
CA LEU A 18 18.87 -6.61 -9.81
C LEU A 18 17.46 -7.16 -9.59
N LEU A 19 16.90 -6.92 -8.40
CA LEU A 19 15.54 -7.27 -8.02
C LEU A 19 14.72 -5.97 -7.92
N CYS A 20 13.40 -6.08 -7.78
CA CYS A 20 12.52 -4.93 -7.55
C CYS A 20 11.91 -5.04 -6.15
N GLU A 21 12.70 -5.48 -5.17
CA GLU A 21 12.27 -5.62 -3.78
C GLU A 21 12.19 -4.27 -3.10
N GLY A 22 11.15 -4.08 -2.29
CA GLY A 22 10.99 -2.87 -1.50
C GLY A 22 11.48 -2.99 -0.07
N GLU A 23 11.90 -1.88 0.50
CA GLU A 23 12.21 -1.75 1.93
C GLU A 23 11.95 -0.31 2.40
N LEU A 24 11.22 -0.16 3.50
CA LEU A 24 10.91 1.14 4.09
C LEU A 24 12.06 1.64 4.96
N GLY A 25 12.72 0.72 5.67
CA GLY A 25 13.83 1.02 6.56
C GLY A 25 13.38 1.49 7.94
N LYS A 26 14.24 1.24 8.92
CA LYS A 26 13.96 1.53 10.35
C LYS A 26 13.64 2.99 10.61
N GLY A 27 14.33 3.92 9.95
CA GLY A 27 14.13 5.35 10.14
C GLY A 27 12.72 5.79 9.76
N GLN A 28 12.24 5.33 8.60
CA GLN A 28 10.90 5.64 8.11
C GLN A 28 9.82 4.96 8.96
N LEU A 29 10.01 3.71 9.34
CA LEU A 29 9.09 2.96 10.22
C LEU A 29 8.94 3.62 11.61
N LEU A 30 10.05 4.04 12.23
CA LEU A 30 10.02 4.78 13.50
C LEU A 30 9.35 6.16 13.33
N GLY A 31 9.59 6.83 12.20
CA GLY A 31 8.92 8.10 11.87
C GLY A 31 7.41 7.94 11.73
N LEU A 32 6.97 6.88 11.04
CA LEU A 32 5.56 6.53 10.89
C LEU A 32 4.91 6.25 12.25
N ASP A 33 5.52 5.42 13.09
CA ASP A 33 4.96 5.10 14.41
C ASP A 33 4.78 6.36 15.27
N LYS A 34 5.80 7.22 15.32
CA LYS A 34 5.72 8.51 16.02
C LYS A 34 4.62 9.39 15.45
N MET A 35 4.52 9.49 14.12
CA MET A 35 3.52 10.31 13.44
C MET A 35 2.09 9.84 13.75
N LEU A 36 1.83 8.53 13.75
CA LEU A 36 0.50 7.98 14.05
C LEU A 36 0.04 8.27 15.49
N ASN A 37 0.97 8.53 16.41
CA ASN A 37 0.68 8.89 17.80
C ASN A 37 0.49 10.40 18.02
N GLN A 38 0.76 11.25 17.03
CA GLN A 38 0.53 12.69 17.13
C GLN A 38 -0.98 12.99 17.14
N LYS A 39 -1.43 13.89 18.01
CA LYS A 39 -2.86 14.23 18.20
C LYS A 39 -3.52 14.73 16.91
N GLU A 40 -2.75 15.45 16.11
CA GLU A 40 -3.16 16.01 14.82
C GLU A 40 -3.39 14.91 13.78
N VAL A 41 -2.78 13.73 13.94
CA VAL A 41 -2.89 12.61 13.01
C VAL A 41 -3.89 11.58 13.53
N SER A 42 -3.81 11.23 14.82
CA SER A 42 -4.62 10.18 15.45
C SER A 42 -6.12 10.47 15.40
N SER A 43 -6.52 11.75 15.45
CA SER A 43 -7.90 12.23 15.34
C SER A 43 -8.47 12.28 13.91
N ARG A 44 -7.65 12.00 12.89
CA ARG A 44 -8.05 12.07 11.47
C ARG A 44 -8.24 10.66 10.91
N LYS A 45 -9.02 10.55 9.82
CA LYS A 45 -8.95 9.37 8.94
C LYS A 45 -7.53 9.26 8.35
N LYS A 46 -6.89 8.11 8.48
CA LYS A 46 -5.49 7.85 8.11
C LYS A 46 -5.44 6.97 6.87
N VAL A 47 -4.93 7.55 5.79
CA VAL A 47 -4.69 6.86 4.52
C VAL A 47 -3.19 6.72 4.35
N VAL A 48 -2.69 5.49 4.41
CA VAL A 48 -1.29 5.17 4.14
C VAL A 48 -1.18 4.66 2.71
N TYR A 49 -0.17 5.09 1.98
CA TYR A 49 0.09 4.61 0.64
C TYR A 49 1.58 4.36 0.40
N LEU A 50 1.89 3.29 -0.32
CA LEU A 50 3.24 2.87 -0.69
C LEU A 50 3.24 2.23 -2.07
N HIS A 51 4.42 2.01 -2.66
CA HIS A 51 4.50 1.36 -3.97
C HIS A 51 4.41 -0.17 -3.85
N HIS A 52 5.28 -0.78 -3.04
CA HIS A 52 5.43 -2.23 -2.95
C HIS A 52 4.24 -2.93 -2.29
N HIS A 53 3.99 -4.17 -2.71
CA HIS A 53 2.85 -4.95 -2.26
C HIS A 53 3.10 -5.52 -0.85
N PRO A 54 2.29 -5.15 0.18
CA PRO A 54 2.56 -5.54 1.57
C PRO A 54 2.04 -6.95 1.93
N PHE A 55 1.23 -7.57 1.07
CA PHE A 55 0.45 -8.76 1.44
C PHE A 55 0.86 -10.06 0.76
N ASP A 56 0.89 -10.05 -0.57
CA ASP A 56 1.27 -11.19 -1.40
C ASP A 56 2.79 -11.17 -1.58
N PHE A 57 3.42 -12.30 -1.29
CA PHE A 57 4.85 -12.50 -1.50
C PHE A 57 5.11 -12.87 -2.96
N LYS A 58 6.04 -12.16 -3.61
CA LYS A 58 6.57 -12.53 -4.92
C LYS A 58 8.07 -12.33 -4.89
N PHE A 59 8.79 -13.44 -4.95
CA PHE A 59 10.25 -13.46 -4.81
C PHE A 59 10.91 -12.43 -5.75
N GLY A 60 11.75 -11.56 -5.19
CA GLY A 60 12.42 -10.49 -5.89
C GLY A 60 11.58 -9.23 -6.11
N MET A 61 10.37 -9.14 -5.56
CA MET A 61 9.44 -8.00 -5.72
C MET A 61 8.62 -7.70 -4.44
N GLN A 62 8.91 -8.40 -3.35
CA GLN A 62 8.22 -8.25 -2.08
C GLN A 62 8.67 -7.00 -1.32
N LEU A 63 7.82 -6.52 -0.41
CA LEU A 63 8.24 -5.62 0.66
C LEU A 63 8.92 -6.44 1.78
N ARG A 64 10.22 -6.23 1.98
CA ARG A 64 11.06 -7.04 2.89
C ARG A 64 10.68 -6.89 4.36
N ASP A 65 10.35 -5.67 4.77
CA ASP A 65 10.01 -5.28 6.14
C ASP A 65 8.49 -5.17 6.37
N THR A 66 7.72 -6.01 5.67
CA THR A 66 6.26 -5.98 5.75
C THR A 66 5.72 -6.33 7.15
N GLU A 67 6.40 -7.20 7.89
CA GLU A 67 5.96 -7.56 9.24
C GLU A 67 6.22 -6.43 10.25
N GLU A 68 7.29 -5.66 10.06
CA GLU A 68 7.60 -4.45 10.81
C GLU A 68 6.58 -3.36 10.51
N LEU A 69 6.24 -3.16 9.22
CA LEU A 69 5.16 -2.27 8.82
C LEU A 69 3.83 -2.70 9.47
N ARG A 70 3.47 -3.98 9.39
CA ARG A 70 2.25 -4.53 9.96
C ARG A 70 2.13 -4.19 11.44
N LYS A 71 3.17 -4.43 12.24
CA LYS A 71 3.18 -4.12 13.68
C LYS A 71 2.89 -2.64 13.98
N ILE A 72 3.21 -1.75 13.06
CA ILE A 72 2.99 -0.30 13.22
C ILE A 72 1.58 0.10 12.77
N ILE A 73 1.03 -0.46 11.69
CA ILE A 73 -0.21 0.04 11.09
C ILE A 73 -1.47 -0.79 11.39
N GLU A 74 -1.30 -2.03 11.84
CA GLU A 74 -2.39 -2.95 12.18
C GLU A 74 -3.36 -2.29 13.16
N ASN A 75 -4.66 -2.27 12.81
CA ASN A 75 -5.74 -1.60 13.54
C ASN A 75 -5.58 -0.08 13.80
N ARG A 76 -4.55 0.58 13.25
CA ARG A 76 -4.24 1.99 13.54
C ARG A 76 -4.57 2.95 12.41
N ILE A 77 -4.77 2.44 11.20
CA ILE A 77 -5.09 3.21 10.00
C ILE A 77 -6.42 2.78 9.39
N ASP A 78 -7.03 3.67 8.61
CA ASP A 78 -8.34 3.44 8.00
C ASP A 78 -8.22 2.83 6.59
N MET A 79 -7.12 3.13 5.90
CA MET A 79 -6.90 2.67 4.53
C MET A 79 -5.43 2.49 4.17
N LEU A 80 -5.14 1.41 3.43
CA LEU A 80 -3.85 1.11 2.81
C LEU A 80 -3.97 1.04 1.29
N LEU A 81 -3.19 1.84 0.57
CA LEU A 81 -3.12 1.83 -0.90
C LEU A 81 -1.73 1.37 -1.34
N PHE A 82 -1.67 0.41 -2.27
CA PHE A 82 -0.40 -0.16 -2.73
C PHE A 82 -0.52 -0.67 -4.17
N GLY A 83 0.58 -1.14 -4.76
CA GLY A 83 0.59 -1.63 -6.13
C GLY A 83 1.74 -2.57 -6.43
N HIS A 84 2.61 -2.15 -7.34
CA HIS A 84 3.83 -2.82 -7.80
C HIS A 84 3.64 -4.07 -8.68
N TYR A 85 2.67 -4.95 -8.41
CA TYR A 85 2.48 -6.16 -9.23
C TYR A 85 1.75 -5.95 -10.57
N HIS A 86 1.37 -4.70 -10.88
CA HIS A 86 0.78 -4.28 -12.16
C HIS A 86 -0.35 -5.20 -12.65
N VAL A 87 -0.05 -6.04 -13.65
CA VAL A 87 -1.01 -6.85 -14.43
C VAL A 87 -1.02 -8.32 -14.00
N ASP A 88 -0.44 -8.62 -12.84
CA ASP A 88 -0.47 -9.98 -12.29
C ASP A 88 -1.94 -10.42 -12.10
N PRO A 89 -2.42 -11.45 -12.83
CA PRO A 89 -3.84 -11.80 -12.85
C PRO A 89 -4.35 -12.30 -11.48
N THR A 90 -3.46 -12.61 -10.55
CA THR A 90 -3.80 -13.09 -9.21
C THR A 90 -3.79 -11.98 -8.14
N SER A 91 -3.28 -10.80 -8.48
CA SER A 91 -3.05 -9.72 -7.53
C SER A 91 -3.55 -8.34 -8.00
N ALA A 92 -3.47 -8.04 -9.30
CA ALA A 92 -3.89 -6.78 -9.90
C ALA A 92 -5.35 -6.45 -9.57
N GLY A 93 -5.61 -5.26 -9.02
CA GLY A 93 -6.95 -4.82 -8.66
C GLY A 93 -7.61 -5.59 -7.50
N LYS A 94 -6.91 -6.57 -6.91
CA LYS A 94 -7.44 -7.39 -5.82
C LYS A 94 -7.68 -6.54 -4.57
N ILE A 95 -8.79 -6.84 -3.92
CA ILE A 95 -9.23 -6.20 -2.68
C ILE A 95 -8.77 -7.02 -1.49
N PHE A 96 -8.21 -6.35 -0.47
CA PHE A 96 -7.69 -6.97 0.75
C PHE A 96 -8.36 -6.43 2.02
N HIS A 97 -9.63 -6.00 1.92
CA HIS A 97 -10.40 -5.44 3.03
C HIS A 97 -10.32 -6.30 4.29
N GLY A 98 -10.17 -5.65 5.44
CA GLY A 98 -10.08 -6.29 6.75
C GLY A 98 -8.72 -6.90 7.07
N LYS A 99 -7.78 -6.97 6.12
CA LYS A 99 -6.43 -7.48 6.40
C LYS A 99 -5.73 -6.55 7.40
N TRP A 100 -5.12 -7.16 8.42
CA TRP A 100 -4.52 -6.45 9.57
C TRP A 100 -5.50 -5.49 10.28
N GLY A 101 -6.80 -5.79 10.23
CA GLY A 101 -7.85 -4.95 10.79
C GLY A 101 -8.07 -3.61 10.08
N ILE A 102 -7.47 -3.43 8.90
CA ILE A 102 -7.61 -2.20 8.10
C ILE A 102 -8.83 -2.35 7.19
N LYS A 103 -9.78 -1.42 7.31
CA LYS A 103 -11.07 -1.52 6.61
C LYS A 103 -10.92 -1.49 5.09
N ARG A 104 -10.07 -0.60 4.57
CA ARG A 104 -9.82 -0.42 3.13
C ARG A 104 -8.38 -0.78 2.76
N CYS A 105 -8.20 -1.67 1.80
CA CYS A 105 -6.91 -2.16 1.38
C CYS A 105 -6.99 -2.45 -0.12
N TYR A 106 -6.38 -1.58 -0.92
CA TYR A 106 -6.53 -1.58 -2.37
C TYR A 106 -5.19 -1.74 -3.08
N ASN A 107 -5.12 -2.77 -3.92
CA ASN A 107 -4.09 -2.89 -4.94
C ASN A 107 -4.51 -2.08 -6.18
N GLY A 108 -3.76 -1.03 -6.49
CA GLY A 108 -4.02 -0.14 -7.63
C GLY A 108 -3.76 -0.77 -9.00
N GLY A 109 -3.12 -1.94 -9.08
CA GLY A 109 -2.81 -2.60 -10.34
C GLY A 109 -1.92 -1.73 -11.25
N THR A 110 -2.28 -1.64 -12.54
CA THR A 110 -1.60 -0.77 -13.51
C THR A 110 -2.53 0.32 -14.04
N SER A 111 -1.98 1.50 -14.32
CA SER A 111 -2.66 2.60 -15.02
C SER A 111 -2.06 2.88 -16.41
N THR A 112 -1.01 2.14 -16.80
CA THR A 112 -0.21 2.46 -17.99
C THR A 112 -0.74 1.87 -19.29
N HIS A 113 -1.78 1.03 -19.22
CA HIS A 113 -2.30 0.24 -20.35
C HIS A 113 -1.21 -0.53 -21.14
N LYS A 114 -0.06 -0.79 -20.50
CA LYS A 114 1.10 -1.42 -21.14
C LYS A 114 0.70 -2.77 -21.71
N ASN A 115 1.09 -3.04 -22.95
CA ASN A 115 0.75 -4.26 -23.69
C ASN A 115 -0.77 -4.49 -23.84
N GLY A 116 -1.59 -3.44 -23.83
CA GLY A 116 -3.05 -3.54 -23.98
C GLY A 116 -3.78 -4.03 -22.73
N ASN A 117 -3.11 -4.06 -21.57
CA ASN A 117 -3.75 -4.43 -20.32
C ASN A 117 -4.76 -3.36 -19.85
N PRO A 118 -5.82 -3.74 -19.11
CA PRO A 118 -6.79 -2.78 -18.58
C PRO A 118 -6.12 -1.77 -17.65
N GLY A 119 -6.59 -0.53 -17.68
CA GLY A 119 -6.23 0.47 -16.68
C GLY A 119 -7.17 0.35 -15.48
N HIS A 120 -6.65 -0.02 -14.32
CA HIS A 120 -7.46 -0.05 -13.11
C HIS A 120 -7.51 1.35 -12.50
N GLN A 121 -8.73 1.86 -12.31
CA GLN A 121 -8.97 3.10 -11.57
C GLN A 121 -10.02 2.86 -10.50
N ARG A 122 -9.83 3.45 -9.32
CA ARG A 122 -10.78 3.34 -8.22
C ARG A 122 -11.12 4.72 -7.69
N VAL A 123 -12.41 4.99 -7.51
CA VAL A 123 -12.93 6.17 -6.84
C VAL A 123 -13.32 5.77 -5.44
N ILE A 124 -12.70 6.40 -4.44
CA ILE A 124 -12.92 6.09 -3.02
C ILE A 124 -13.67 7.25 -2.38
N ASP A 125 -14.85 6.97 -1.83
CA ASP A 125 -15.61 7.96 -1.06
C ASP A 125 -15.27 7.82 0.42
N LEU A 126 -14.39 8.70 0.89
CA LEU A 126 -14.00 8.77 2.29
C LEU A 126 -15.09 9.35 3.20
N SER A 127 -16.19 9.88 2.68
CA SER A 127 -17.33 10.31 3.49
C SER A 127 -18.13 9.10 4.01
N ASP A 128 -18.29 8.06 3.19
CA ASP A 128 -18.89 6.80 3.60
C ASP A 128 -17.88 5.92 4.36
N THR A 129 -18.36 5.25 5.39
CA THR A 129 -17.51 4.29 6.10
C THR A 129 -17.47 2.95 5.39
N ASP A 130 -18.48 2.58 4.62
CA ASP A 130 -18.61 1.29 3.95
C ASP A 130 -17.77 1.23 2.66
N PRO A 131 -16.75 0.35 2.57
CA PRO A 131 -15.93 0.25 1.38
C PRO A 131 -16.67 -0.31 0.16
N ARG A 132 -17.88 -0.86 0.32
CA ARG A 132 -18.73 -1.30 -0.80
C ARG A 132 -19.28 -0.14 -1.63
N MET A 133 -19.19 1.09 -1.11
CA MET A 133 -19.57 2.30 -1.82
C MET A 133 -18.44 2.83 -2.72
N ASP A 134 -17.22 2.29 -2.58
CA ASP A 134 -16.10 2.64 -3.44
C ASP A 134 -16.32 2.00 -4.83
N TYR A 135 -15.94 2.72 -5.89
CA TYR A 135 -16.26 2.34 -7.26
C TYR A 135 -15.00 1.96 -8.03
N ASP A 136 -15.03 0.78 -8.66
CA ASP A 136 -14.00 0.30 -9.59
C ASP A 136 -14.39 0.63 -11.04
N GLY A 137 -13.63 1.53 -11.65
CA GLY A 137 -13.75 1.87 -13.06
C GLY A 137 -12.84 0.98 -13.91
N ASN A 138 -13.43 0.30 -14.89
CA ASN A 138 -12.69 -0.36 -15.96
C ASN A 138 -12.60 0.61 -17.16
N PHE A 139 -11.44 1.25 -17.32
CA PHE A 139 -11.16 2.16 -18.44
C PHE A 139 -10.17 1.54 -19.42
#